data_AF-A0A3N1KM66-F1
#
_entry.id   AF-A0A3N1KM66-F1
#
_cell.length_a   1.000
_cell.length_b   1.000
_cell.length_c   1.000
_cell.angle_alpha   90.00
_cell.angle_beta   90.00
_cell.angle_gamma   90.00
#
_symmetry.space_group_name_H-M   'P 1'
#
loop_
_entity.id
_entity.type
_entity.pdbx_description
1 polymer ?
#
loop_
_entity_poly.entity_id
_entity_poly.type
_entity_poly.pdbx_seq_one_letter_code
_entity_poly.pdbx_strand_id
1 'polypeptide(L)'
;MSTPRKHYKHPAESEIGNGTIYLEAQGDVIVRQVESYRSVLVWADKTGQADERFPLSDQPLSWLDLDSDDAITASQFEAVWKQAKAVSG
;
A
#
# COMPACT_ATOMS: atom_id res chain seq x y z
N MET A 1 20.79 10.78 -8.16
CA MET A 1 19.44 11.23 -8.54
C MET A 1 18.45 10.41 -7.72
N SER A 2 17.51 11.05 -7.03
CA SER A 2 16.46 10.33 -6.28
C SER A 2 15.39 9.83 -7.23
N THR A 3 15.11 8.53 -7.22
CA THR A 3 14.02 7.96 -8.00
C THR A 3 12.69 8.58 -7.54
N PRO A 4 11.83 9.06 -8.45
CA PRO A 4 10.53 9.61 -8.07
C PRO A 4 9.65 8.53 -7.48
N ARG A 5 8.71 8.94 -6.63
CA ARG A 5 7.71 8.04 -6.06
C ARG A 5 6.55 7.85 -7.03
N LYS A 6 6.03 6.62 -7.08
CA LYS A 6 4.84 6.25 -7.84
C LYS A 6 3.82 5.61 -6.91
N HIS A 7 2.55 5.74 -7.27
CA HIS A 7 1.44 5.30 -6.44
C HIS A 7 0.48 4.42 -7.23
N TYR A 8 0.03 3.36 -6.59
CA TYR A 8 -0.84 2.35 -7.20
C TYR A 8 -1.94 1.94 -6.24
N LYS A 9 -3.06 1.47 -6.79
CA LYS A 9 -4.07 0.66 -6.12
C LYS A 9 -4.21 -0.64 -6.90
N HIS A 10 -4.35 -1.76 -6.22
CA HIS A 10 -4.52 -3.05 -6.88
C HIS A 10 -5.45 -3.94 -6.06
N PRO A 11 -6.25 -4.83 -6.66
CA PRO A 11 -6.94 -5.87 -5.93
C PRO A 11 -5.96 -6.73 -5.12
N ALA A 12 -6.33 -7.14 -3.92
CA ALA A 12 -5.51 -8.00 -3.09
C ALA A 12 -6.37 -9.05 -2.39
N GLU A 13 -5.78 -10.21 -2.12
CA GLU A 13 -6.39 -11.29 -1.35
C GLU A 13 -5.56 -11.56 -0.10
N SER A 14 -6.22 -11.81 1.02
CA SER A 14 -5.59 -12.21 2.29
C SER A 14 -6.43 -13.28 2.97
N GLU A 15 -5.93 -13.82 4.09
CA GLU A 15 -6.68 -14.78 4.91
C GLU A 15 -8.02 -14.24 5.42
N ILE A 16 -8.18 -12.92 5.51
CA ILE A 16 -9.42 -12.26 5.94
C ILE A 16 -10.33 -11.87 4.75
N GLY A 17 -9.96 -12.26 3.53
CA GLY A 17 -10.72 -12.10 2.31
C GLY A 17 -10.11 -11.11 1.32
N ASN A 18 -10.95 -10.70 0.36
CA ASN A 18 -10.53 -9.86 -0.77
C ASN A 18 -10.69 -8.37 -0.43
N GLY A 19 -9.78 -7.56 -0.95
CA GLY A 19 -9.70 -6.14 -0.67
C GLY A 19 -8.87 -5.40 -1.71
N THR A 20 -8.34 -4.26 -1.28
CA THR A 20 -7.51 -3.39 -2.11
C THR A 20 -6.23 -3.07 -1.38
N ILE A 21 -5.09 -3.24 -2.05
CA ILE A 21 -3.80 -2.73 -1.61
C ILE A 21 -3.50 -1.40 -2.30
N TYR A 22 -2.97 -0.45 -1.54
CA TYR A 22 -2.47 0.83 -2.02
C TYR A 22 -0.98 0.87 -1.75
N LEU A 23 -0.20 1.24 -2.75
CA LEU A 23 1.25 1.18 -2.70
C LEU A 23 1.86 2.53 -3.03
N GLU A 24 2.86 2.93 -2.27
CA GLU A 24 3.84 3.91 -2.70
C GLU A 24 5.16 3.18 -2.94
N ALA A 25 5.72 3.33 -4.12
CA ALA A 25 6.98 2.74 -4.50
C ALA A 25 8.00 3.80 -4.94
N GLN A 26 9.27 3.51 -4.68
CA GLN A 26 10.40 4.30 -5.18
C GLN A 26 11.27 3.41 -6.05
N GLY A 27 11.10 3.52 -7.36
CA GLY A 27 11.63 2.52 -8.30
C GLY A 27 10.86 1.21 -8.14
N ASP A 28 11.59 0.11 -7.93
CA ASP A 28 11.00 -1.24 -7.77
C ASP A 28 10.73 -1.60 -6.29
N VAL A 29 11.00 -0.68 -5.36
CA VAL A 29 10.88 -0.93 -3.92
C VAL A 29 9.62 -0.27 -3.37
N ILE A 30 8.77 -1.06 -2.71
CA ILE A 30 7.60 -0.58 -1.96
C ILE A 30 8.09 0.09 -0.67
N VAL A 31 7.64 1.31 -0.41
CA VAL A 31 8.08 2.12 0.74
C VAL A 31 6.96 2.47 1.71
N ARG A 32 5.70 2.47 1.23
CA ARG A 32 4.49 2.52 2.07
C ARG A 32 3.40 1.66 1.46
N GLN A 33 2.60 1.06 2.32
CA GLN A 33 1.52 0.16 1.98
C GLN A 33 0.30 0.45 2.84
N VAL A 34 -0.88 0.42 2.23
CA VAL A 34 -2.16 0.35 2.95
C VAL A 34 -2.95 -0.81 2.39
N GLU A 35 -3.48 -1.63 3.27
CA GLU A 35 -4.38 -2.72 2.90
C GLU A 35 -5.77 -2.46 3.49
N SER A 36 -6.77 -2.56 2.63
CA SER A 36 -8.17 -2.31 2.96
C SER A 36 -9.00 -3.55 2.64
N TYR A 37 -9.42 -4.25 3.69
CA TYR A 37 -10.24 -5.46 3.62
C TYR A 37 -11.51 -5.26 4.45
N ARG A 38 -12.68 -5.14 3.83
CA ARG A 38 -13.99 -4.99 4.51
C ARG A 38 -13.99 -4.04 5.73
N SER A 39 -13.69 -4.52 6.94
CA SER A 39 -13.65 -3.78 8.20
C SER A 39 -12.24 -3.48 8.73
N VAL A 40 -11.19 -3.89 8.02
CA VAL A 40 -9.78 -3.76 8.35
C VAL A 40 -9.15 -2.74 7.40
N LEU A 41 -8.49 -1.75 7.97
CA LEU A 41 -7.71 -0.76 7.25
C LEU A 41 -6.39 -0.58 8.00
N VAL A 42 -5.31 -1.10 7.43
CA VAL A 42 -4.00 -1.19 8.08
C VAL A 42 -2.93 -0.56 7.20
N TRP A 43 -1.91 0.02 7.84
CA TRP A 43 -0.78 0.66 7.16
C TRP A 43 0.53 -0.04 7.54
N ALA A 44 1.50 0.01 6.64
CA ALA A 44 2.88 -0.37 6.89
C ALA A 44 3.85 0.55 6.14
N ASP A 45 4.99 0.86 6.77
CA ASP A 45 6.13 1.54 6.17
C ASP A 45 7.45 1.05 6.80
N LYS A 46 8.58 1.63 6.38
CA LYS A 46 9.91 1.25 6.89
C LYS A 46 10.12 1.50 8.39
N THR A 47 9.23 2.25 9.03
CA THR A 47 9.29 2.60 10.46
C THR A 47 8.38 1.74 11.32
N GLY A 48 7.45 0.99 10.72
CA GLY A 48 6.60 0.03 11.42
C GLY A 48 5.30 -0.29 10.66
N GLN A 49 4.39 -0.96 11.36
CA GLN A 49 3.08 -1.35 10.85
C GLN A 49 1.99 -1.16 11.91
N ALA A 50 0.75 -1.05 11.46
CA ALA A 50 -0.44 -1.01 12.32
C ALA A 50 -0.76 -2.38 12.95
N ASP A 51 -0.45 -3.45 12.22
CA ASP A 51 -0.82 -4.82 12.58
C ASP A 51 0.27 -5.77 12.06
N GLU A 52 0.81 -6.61 12.94
CA GLU A 52 1.89 -7.56 12.62
C GLU A 52 1.52 -8.59 11.54
N ARG A 53 0.23 -8.79 11.29
CA ARG A 53 -0.26 -9.69 10.23
C ARG A 53 -0.10 -9.11 8.84
N PHE A 54 0.09 -7.80 8.71
CA PHE A 54 0.18 -7.06 7.44
C PHE A 54 1.48 -6.25 7.37
N PRO A 55 2.65 -6.93 7.32
CA PRO A 55 3.92 -6.25 7.20
C PRO A 55 4.08 -5.58 5.84
N LEU A 56 4.98 -4.59 5.76
CA LEU A 56 5.36 -3.98 4.49
C LEU A 56 5.88 -5.07 3.54
N SER A 57 5.33 -5.12 2.32
CA SER A 57 5.79 -6.09 1.32
C SER A 57 7.28 -5.91 1.02
N ASP A 58 8.02 -7.02 1.07
CA ASP A 58 9.42 -7.12 0.66
C ASP A 58 9.58 -7.48 -0.82
N GLN A 59 8.46 -7.80 -1.49
CA GLN A 59 8.44 -8.13 -2.91
C GLN A 59 8.68 -6.88 -3.76
N PRO A 60 9.38 -7.02 -4.89
CA PRO A 60 9.55 -5.92 -5.82
C PRO A 60 8.20 -5.55 -6.46
N LEU A 61 8.03 -4.27 -6.77
CA LEU A 61 6.81 -3.76 -7.41
C LEU A 61 6.50 -4.48 -8.73
N SER A 62 7.54 -4.84 -9.48
CA SER A 62 7.47 -5.56 -10.75
C SER A 62 6.81 -6.95 -10.68
N TRP A 63 6.65 -7.53 -9.50
CA TRP A 63 5.93 -8.80 -9.34
C TRP A 63 4.41 -8.66 -9.38
N LEU A 64 3.89 -7.46 -9.14
CA LEU A 64 2.44 -7.22 -9.04
C LEU A 64 1.77 -6.97 -10.40
N ASP A 65 2.51 -7.09 -11.51
CA ASP A 65 2.02 -6.88 -12.90
C ASP A 65 1.17 -5.60 -13.06
N LEU A 66 1.58 -4.53 -12.38
CA LEU A 66 0.82 -3.28 -12.32
C LEU A 66 0.92 -2.49 -13.62
N ASP A 67 -0.21 -1.94 -14.06
CA ASP A 67 -0.28 -1.14 -15.27
C ASP A 67 -0.80 0.30 -15.02
N SER A 68 -1.26 0.97 -16.08
CA SER A 68 -1.78 2.33 -16.00
C SER A 68 -3.13 2.43 -15.29
N ASP A 69 -3.91 1.37 -15.25
CA ASP A 69 -5.25 1.34 -14.64
C ASP A 69 -5.15 1.21 -13.11
N ASP A 70 -4.07 0.60 -12.62
CA ASP A 70 -3.70 0.57 -11.21
C ASP A 70 -3.15 1.91 -10.71
N ALA A 71 -2.63 2.75 -11.61
CA ALA A 71 -1.97 3.99 -11.22
C ALA A 71 -2.95 4.97 -10.55
N ILE A 72 -2.51 5.56 -9.44
CA ILE A 72 -3.23 6.62 -8.74
C ILE A 72 -2.34 7.84 -8.52
N THR A 73 -2.97 8.96 -8.20
CA THR A 73 -2.25 10.17 -7.82
C THR A 73 -1.72 10.07 -6.39
N ALA A 74 -0.64 10.79 -6.10
CA ALA A 74 -0.11 10.93 -4.74
C ALA A 74 -1.18 11.41 -3.75
N SER A 75 -2.05 12.34 -4.16
CA SER A 75 -3.13 12.86 -3.32
C SER A 75 -4.15 11.78 -2.95
N GLN A 76 -4.48 10.87 -3.88
CA GLN A 76 -5.37 9.73 -3.59
C GLN A 76 -4.73 8.77 -2.60
N PHE A 77 -3.44 8.46 -2.77
CA PHE A 77 -2.71 7.63 -1.82
C PHE A 77 -2.65 8.26 -0.42
N GLU A 78 -2.28 9.54 -0.33
CA GLU A 78 -2.16 10.26 0.95
C GLU A 78 -3.48 10.33 1.72
N ALA A 79 -4.62 10.42 1.02
CA ALA A 79 -5.92 10.41 1.66
C ALA A 79 -6.16 9.09 2.41
N VAL A 80 -5.91 7.97 1.74
CA VAL A 80 -6.09 6.62 2.31
C VAL A 80 -5.04 6.34 3.40
N TRP A 81 -3.79 6.77 3.19
CA TRP A 81 -2.71 6.68 4.18
C TRP A 81 -3.06 7.38 5.49
N LYS A 82 -3.53 8.62 5.42
CA LYS A 82 -3.96 9.39 6.61
C LYS A 82 -5.13 8.73 7.32
N GLN A 83 -6.10 8.21 6.57
CA GLN A 83 -7.23 7.48 7.15
C GLN A 83 -6.77 6.23 7.89
N ALA A 84 -5.89 5.42 7.29
CA ALA A 84 -5.35 4.21 7.91
C ALA A 84 -4.56 4.52 9.20
N LYS A 85 -3.69 5.55 9.17
CA LYS A 85 -2.98 6.03 10.36
C LYS A 85 -3.94 6.49 11.46
N ALA A 86 -5.04 7.15 11.13
CA ALA A 86 -5.99 7.69 12.11
C ALA A 86 -6.82 6.62 12.82
N VAL A 87 -7.12 5.49 12.17
CA VAL A 87 -7.89 4.39 12.78
C VAL A 87 -7.02 3.38 13.55
N SER A 88 -5.70 3.47 13.41
CA SER A 88 -4.73 2.57 14.07
C SER A 88 -4.17 3.14 15.37
N GLY A 89 -4.59 4.35 15.78
CA GLY A 89 -4.19 5.01 17.03
C GLY A 89 -5.32 5.04 18.04
#